data_AF-A0A3A5Q757-F1
#
_entry.id   AF-A0A3A5Q757-F1
#
_cell.length_a   1.000
_cell.length_b   1.000
_cell.length_c   1.000
_cell.angle_alpha   90.00
_cell.angle_beta   90.00
_cell.angle_gamma   90.00
#
_symmetry.space_group_name_H-M   'P 1'
#
loop_
_entity.id
_entity.type
_entity.pdbx_description
1 polymer ?
#
loop_
_entity_poly.entity_id
_entity_poly.type
_entity_poly.pdbx_seq_one_letter_code
_entity_poly.pdbx_strand_id
1 'polypeptide(L)'
;MEVRPKWTEEELDIIFSKATLVQDGLRKDASGEYIHRDAYGKAEHPWGWEVDHIKPISEGGTNKLNNLRPLNIPANRGRNN
;
A
#
# COMPACT_ATOMS: atom_id res chain seq x y z
N MET A 1 -0.05 -22.13 2.44
CA MET A 1 -0.84 -20.88 2.52
C MET A 1 0.12 -19.82 3.01
N GLU A 2 0.61 -18.94 2.15
CA GLU A 2 1.50 -17.86 2.59
C GLU A 2 0.67 -16.86 3.39
N VAL A 3 0.85 -16.89 4.71
CA VAL A 3 0.29 -15.90 5.62
C VAL A 3 0.89 -14.56 5.19
N ARG A 4 0.04 -13.57 4.85
CA ARG A 4 0.53 -12.23 4.52
C ARG A 4 1.48 -11.77 5.64
N PRO A 5 2.76 -11.46 5.33
CA PRO A 5 3.70 -11.05 6.35
C PRO A 5 3.16 -9.80 7.04
N LYS A 6 3.23 -9.78 8.38
CA LYS A 6 2.97 -8.56 9.14
C LYS A 6 4.18 -7.65 8.94
N TRP A 7 3.98 -6.53 8.25
CA TRP A 7 4.97 -5.47 8.13
C TRP A 7 5.14 -4.78 9.48
N THR A 8 6.38 -4.47 9.83
CA THR A 8 6.71 -3.61 10.96
C THR A 8 6.39 -2.15 10.63
N GLU A 9 6.24 -1.30 11.65
CA GLU A 9 6.02 0.15 11.44
C GLU A 9 7.15 0.79 10.62
N GLU A 10 8.39 0.35 10.83
CA GLU A 10 9.57 0.81 10.07
C GLU A 10 9.47 0.44 8.60
N GLU A 11 9.07 -0.80 8.28
CA GLU A 11 8.85 -1.22 6.90
C GLU A 11 7.69 -0.48 6.26
N LEU A 12 6.61 -0.25 7.00
CA LEU A 12 5.48 0.56 6.53
C LEU A 12 5.92 1.98 6.22
N ASP A 13 6.76 2.59 7.06
CA ASP A 13 7.33 3.90 6.81
C ASP A 13 8.21 3.91 5.57
N ILE A 14 9.07 2.91 5.38
CA ILE A 14 9.90 2.79 4.19
C ILE A 14 9.02 2.63 2.94
N ILE A 15 8.00 1.77 2.98
CA ILE A 15 7.10 1.53 1.86
C ILE A 15 6.30 2.81 1.57
N PHE A 16 5.69 3.42 2.58
CA PHE A 16 4.97 4.68 2.48
C PHE A 16 5.87 5.78 1.91
N SER A 17 7.16 5.80 2.28
CA SER A 17 8.13 6.78 1.80
C SER A 17 8.35 6.75 0.29
N LYS A 18 8.00 5.64 -0.38
CA LYS A 18 8.08 5.50 -1.84
C LYS A 18 6.97 6.23 -2.59
N ALA A 19 5.85 6.50 -1.93
CA ALA A 19 4.79 7.33 -2.50
C ALA A 19 5.26 8.79 -2.60
N THR A 20 4.65 9.52 -3.54
CA THR A 20 4.99 10.93 -3.76
C THR A 20 4.54 11.76 -2.57
N LEU A 21 5.46 12.43 -1.90
CA LEU A 21 5.14 13.32 -0.79
C LEU A 21 4.29 14.49 -1.27
N VAL A 22 3.09 14.66 -0.69
CA VAL A 22 2.21 15.81 -0.96
C VAL A 22 2.26 16.78 0.22
N GLN A 23 2.05 16.26 1.44
CA GLN A 23 2.07 17.00 2.69
C GLN A 23 2.51 16.07 3.81
N ASP A 24 2.82 16.63 4.98
CA ASP A 24 3.09 15.84 6.18
C ASP A 24 1.94 14.84 6.46
N GLY A 25 2.27 13.55 6.54
CA GLY A 25 1.30 12.45 6.68
C GLY A 25 0.51 12.06 5.42
N LEU A 26 0.51 12.86 4.35
CA LEU A 26 -0.27 12.64 3.12
C LEU A 26 0.63 12.46 1.89
N ARG A 27 0.43 11.36 1.17
CA ARG A 27 1.18 11.04 -0.05
C ARG A 27 0.26 10.62 -1.17
N LYS A 28 0.79 10.58 -2.39
CA LYS A 28 0.13 10.01 -3.57
C LYS A 28 0.77 8.71 -3.98
N ASP A 29 -0.05 7.67 -4.13
CA ASP A 29 0.41 6.38 -4.60
C ASP A 29 0.82 6.42 -6.09
N ALA A 30 1.25 5.27 -6.62
CA ALA A 30 1.68 5.15 -8.02
C ALA A 30 0.54 5.40 -9.03
N SER A 31 -0.73 5.32 -8.61
CA SER A 31 -1.92 5.58 -9.42
C SER A 31 -2.35 7.05 -9.37
N GLY A 32 -1.73 7.86 -8.51
CA GLY A 32 -2.07 9.27 -8.30
C GLY A 32 -3.13 9.51 -7.22
N GLU A 33 -3.55 8.45 -6.50
CA GLU A 33 -4.54 8.49 -5.44
C GLU A 33 -3.92 8.87 -4.10
N TYR A 34 -4.69 9.53 -3.24
CA TYR A 34 -4.21 9.99 -1.94
C TYR A 34 -4.17 8.86 -0.91
N ILE A 35 -3.10 8.80 -0.15
CA ILE A 35 -2.90 7.83 0.94
C ILE A 35 -2.37 8.56 2.18
N HIS A 36 -2.84 8.15 3.36
CA HIS A 36 -2.41 8.72 4.63
C HIS A 36 -1.72 7.67 5.47
N ARG A 37 -0.57 7.99 6.08
CA ARG A 37 0.22 7.03 6.86
C ARG A 37 -0.62 6.30 7.90
N ASP A 38 -1.36 7.06 8.71
CA ASP A 38 -2.25 6.53 9.77
C ASP A 38 -3.50 5.80 9.27
N ALA A 39 -3.73 5.76 7.96
CA ALA A 39 -4.83 5.05 7.33
C ALA A 39 -4.41 3.69 6.74
N TYR A 40 -3.25 3.17 7.15
CA TYR A 40 -2.82 1.82 6.78
C TYR A 40 -3.85 0.76 7.19
N GLY A 41 -4.26 -0.09 6.25
CA GLY A 41 -5.25 -1.16 6.46
C GLY A 41 -6.69 -0.68 6.67
N LYS A 42 -6.95 0.63 6.62
CA LYS A 42 -8.30 1.19 6.78
C LYS A 42 -9.01 1.28 5.43
N ALA A 43 -9.50 0.14 4.93
CA ALA A 43 -10.17 0.08 3.62
C ALA A 43 -11.41 0.97 3.49
N GLU A 44 -12.07 1.32 4.61
CA GLU A 44 -13.22 2.23 4.64
C GLU A 44 -12.80 3.72 4.63
N HIS A 45 -11.52 4.00 4.81
CA HIS A 45 -11.00 5.36 4.84
C HIS A 45 -10.71 5.84 3.41
N PRO A 46 -11.08 7.08 3.02
CA PRO A 46 -10.80 7.62 1.68
C PRO A 46 -9.30 7.61 1.31
N TRP A 47 -8.44 7.77 2.31
CA TRP A 47 -6.98 7.70 2.17
C TRP A 47 -6.38 6.39 2.68
N GLY A 48 -7.22 5.35 2.80
CA GLY A 48 -6.83 4.01 3.19
C GLY A 48 -5.82 3.44 2.20
N TRP A 49 -4.83 2.73 2.70
CA TRP A 49 -3.82 2.11 1.84
C TRP A 49 -3.33 0.78 2.38
N GLU A 50 -2.87 -0.06 1.47
CA GLU A 50 -2.31 -1.39 1.76
C GLU A 50 -0.94 -1.50 1.07
N VAL A 51 -0.12 -2.45 1.53
CA VAL A 51 1.10 -2.82 0.83
C VAL A 51 0.74 -3.72 -0.35
N ASP A 52 1.12 -3.29 -1.54
CA ASP A 52 0.92 -4.01 -2.80
C ASP A 52 2.25 -4.47 -3.40
N HIS A 53 2.25 -5.63 -4.07
CA HIS A 53 3.40 -6.14 -4.78
C HIS A 53 3.43 -5.58 -6.21
N ILE A 54 4.50 -4.88 -6.58
CA ILE A 54 4.71 -4.37 -7.94
C ILE A 54 4.69 -5.53 -8.95
N LYS A 55 5.44 -6.59 -8.66
CA LYS A 55 5.38 -7.86 -9.36
C LYS A 55 4.68 -8.90 -8.48
N PRO A 56 3.58 -9.53 -8.95
CA PRO A 56 2.90 -10.58 -8.19
C PRO A 56 3.83 -11.74 -7.86
N ILE A 57 3.64 -12.37 -6.69
CA ILE A 57 4.42 -13.56 -6.29
C ILE A 57 4.29 -14.70 -7.31
N SER A 58 3.09 -14.86 -7.90
CA SER A 58 2.83 -15.85 -8.96
C SER A 58 3.69 -15.67 -10.21
N GLU A 59 4.22 -14.46 -10.45
CA GLU A 59 5.10 -14.15 -11.58
C GLU A 59 6.58 -14.06 -11.16
N GLY A 60 6.93 -14.55 -9.96
CA GLY A 60 8.28 -14.46 -9.40
C GLY A 60 8.57 -13.13 -8.70
N GLY A 61 7.53 -12.42 -8.27
CA GLY A 61 7.64 -11.33 -7.31
C GLY A 61 8.17 -11.82 -5.95
N THR A 62 8.70 -10.90 -5.16
CA THR A 62 9.22 -11.21 -3.82
C THR A 62 8.60 -10.29 -2.78
N ASN A 63 8.67 -10.68 -1.51
CA ASN A 63 8.38 -9.80 -0.35
C ASN A 63 9.53 -8.80 -0.09
N LYS A 64 10.41 -8.63 -1.08
CA LYS A 64 11.46 -7.61 -1.22
C LYS A 64 10.89 -6.22 -0.99
N LEU A 65 11.38 -5.40 -0.05
CA LEU A 65 11.00 -3.97 0.02
C LEU A 65 10.99 -3.33 -1.36
N ASN A 66 11.98 -3.60 -2.21
CA ASN A 66 12.08 -3.11 -3.59
C ASN A 66 10.87 -3.44 -4.48
N ASN A 67 10.21 -4.57 -4.25
CA ASN A 67 9.03 -5.06 -4.96
C ASN A 67 7.72 -4.63 -4.30
N LEU A 68 7.77 -3.90 -3.19
CA LEU A 68 6.58 -3.41 -2.48
C LEU A 68 6.34 -1.95 -2.79
N ARG A 69 5.07 -1.59 -2.92
CA ARG A 69 4.61 -0.21 -3.04
C ARG A 69 3.40 0.03 -2.14
N PRO A 70 3.20 1.26 -1.66
CA PRO A 70 1.95 1.65 -1.06
C PRO A 70 0.92 1.84 -2.18
N LEU A 71 -0.27 1.29 -2.01
CA LEU A 71 -1.37 1.44 -2.95
C LEU A 71 -2.62 1.85 -2.19
N ASN A 72 -3.34 2.87 -2.69
CA ASN A 72 -4.64 3.22 -2.13
C ASN A 72 -5.57 2.01 -2.21
N ILE A 73 -6.30 1.75 -1.13
CA ILE A 73 -7.41 0.80 -1.16
C ILE A 73 -8.61 1.64 -1.56
N PRO A 74 -9.12 1.53 -2.80
CA PRO A 74 -10.38 2.19 -3.10
C PRO A 74 -11.42 1.64 -2.12
N ALA A 75 -12.24 2.53 -1.57
CA ALA A 75 -13.37 2.22 -0.68
C ALA A 75 -14.43 1.27 -1.31
N ASN A 76 -14.08 0.65 -2.45
CA ASN A 76 -14.93 -0.16 -3.29
C ASN A 76 -14.21 -1.42 -3.82
N ARG A 77 -13.52 -2.19 -2.94
CA ARG A 77 -13.35 -3.65 -3.13
C ARG A 77 -14.70 -4.40 -3.35
N GLY A 78 -15.83 -3.69 -3.37
CA GLY A 78 -17.17 -4.11 -3.76
C GLY A 78 -17.60 -3.77 -5.20
N ARG A 79 -16.72 -3.88 -6.20
CA ARG A 79 -17.16 -4.09 -7.61
C ARG A 79 -16.43 -5.26 -8.26
N ASN A 80 -16.59 -6.45 -7.67
CA ASN A 80 -16.73 -7.66 -8.49
C ASN A 80 -18.22 -7.98 -8.52
N ASN A 81 -18.88 -7.61 -9.63
CA ASN A 81 -20.10 -8.25 -10.09
C ASN A 81 -19.69 -9.28 -11.13
#